data_AF-A0A6F8T7G0-F1
#
_entry.id   AF-A0A6F8T7G0-F1
#
_cell.length_a   1.000
_cell.length_b   1.000
_cell.length_c   1.000
_cell.angle_alpha   90.00
_cell.angle_beta   90.00
_cell.angle_gamma   90.00
#
_symmetry.space_group_name_H-M   'P 1'
#
loop_
_entity.id
_entity.type
_entity.pdbx_description
1 polymer ?
#
loop_
_entity_poly.entity_id
_entity_poly.type
_entity_poly.pdbx_seq_one_letter_code
_entity_poly.pdbx_strand_id
1 'polypeptide(L)'
;MLEKTKTFFSNAILTVLFSCLTLASAQAAKPLWTFVPQTPTEITVAKGGSAQVIYTVQNQSSRAKNLVMKPIAGVIQGAPCQFPAKGSCTLTLNINGSALLGDVLGGPVLCQQGNDLQCYQPSSANILRIHLATPPPVQQFTVAPSAGANGSISPTTAQVVNAGSSLTFTATPNTGFGVNQWLLDGNVVQNGGTSFQLNNIQANHAIEVTFNQTTLSPLTQNLALSINNPGADPALSGTARIIRIENTGSIPANNVQVSTSGFPAGTSITSNACMGTLNNGATCDITITPGINASLDSLSSACTTAPGTAPVPTTVTVTADNAPSTDVNVLVLGYGCIYQGGFLFSVDNATPSTQSIGGKVAALTDEEESPADFFFQWATLFDNTAADSITDGLSNTNALETPVGQYPAAQACRNKSEQGFTDWFMPAICELGRYSNPPGGTDAGCGTTNPNLYTTLHTNGLGGFAGDFYWSSTEFSGFPTDFAWLQVFSSGVQDGGSKNFDLRVRCVRAFTP
;
A
#
# COMPACT_ATOMS: atom_id res chain seq x y z
N MET A 1 69.76 -28.32 -63.35
CA MET A 1 68.37 -28.15 -63.84
C MET A 1 68.32 -26.80 -64.53
N LEU A 2 68.54 -26.77 -65.85
CA LEU A 2 67.51 -26.80 -66.89
C LEU A 2 66.53 -25.62 -66.73
N GLU A 3 66.26 -24.74 -67.70
CA GLU A 3 66.58 -24.64 -69.13
C GLU A 3 66.09 -23.24 -69.55
N LYS A 4 66.88 -22.40 -70.26
CA LYS A 4 66.72 -22.04 -71.69
C LYS A 4 65.25 -22.02 -72.18
N THR A 5 64.76 -21.02 -72.92
CA THR A 5 65.01 -20.81 -74.36
C THR A 5 64.39 -19.43 -74.74
N LYS A 6 65.10 -18.40 -75.23
CA LYS A 6 65.47 -18.11 -76.66
C LYS A 6 64.23 -18.23 -77.59
N THR A 7 63.89 -17.36 -78.55
CA THR A 7 64.51 -16.28 -79.35
C THR A 7 63.44 -15.88 -80.39
N PHE A 8 63.57 -14.73 -81.08
CA PHE A 8 63.62 -14.57 -82.57
C PHE A 8 63.25 -13.12 -82.97
N PHE A 9 64.24 -12.32 -83.42
CA PHE A 9 64.54 -11.92 -84.83
C PHE A 9 63.59 -10.79 -85.35
N SER A 10 63.96 -9.75 -86.11
CA SER A 10 65.12 -9.47 -86.97
C SER A 10 65.11 -8.00 -87.46
N ASN A 11 66.30 -7.39 -87.55
CA ASN A 11 66.87 -6.47 -88.58
C ASN A 11 66.06 -5.39 -89.33
N ALA A 12 66.57 -4.14 -89.30
CA ALA A 12 67.17 -3.35 -90.41
C ALA A 12 67.28 -1.86 -90.00
N ILE A 13 68.47 -1.25 -89.83
CA ILE A 13 69.31 -0.54 -90.84
C ILE A 13 68.50 0.62 -91.51
N LEU A 14 68.82 1.93 -91.50
CA LEU A 14 70.07 2.71 -91.54
C LEU A 14 69.75 4.23 -91.28
N THR A 15 70.63 4.95 -90.57
CA THR A 15 71.03 6.40 -90.69
C THR A 15 69.95 7.52 -90.76
N VAL A 16 70.03 8.66 -90.04
CA VAL A 16 70.94 9.81 -90.24
C VAL A 16 70.59 10.94 -89.20
N LEU A 17 71.61 11.70 -88.77
CA LEU A 17 71.66 13.08 -88.24
C LEU A 17 71.31 13.46 -86.78
N PHE A 18 72.36 14.02 -86.15
CA PHE A 18 72.41 15.10 -85.16
C PHE A 18 71.18 16.03 -85.13
N SER A 19 70.55 16.18 -83.96
CA SER A 19 69.81 17.40 -83.62
C SER A 19 69.80 17.62 -82.11
N CYS A 20 70.47 18.70 -81.71
CA CYS A 20 70.44 19.28 -80.38
C CYS A 20 69.04 19.86 -80.15
N LEU A 21 68.13 19.07 -79.58
CA LEU A 21 66.77 19.51 -79.24
C LEU A 21 66.77 20.09 -77.84
N THR A 22 66.75 21.41 -77.83
CA THR A 22 66.44 22.29 -76.71
C THR A 22 65.19 21.79 -75.98
N LEU A 23 65.32 21.63 -74.66
CA LEU A 23 64.20 21.56 -73.74
C LEU A 23 63.37 22.84 -73.93
N ALA A 24 62.25 22.73 -74.63
CA ALA A 24 61.25 23.77 -74.66
C ALA A 24 60.70 23.94 -73.24
N SER A 25 61.18 24.95 -72.53
CA SER A 25 60.48 25.49 -71.38
C SER A 25 59.07 25.87 -71.82
N ALA A 26 58.06 25.09 -71.45
CA ALA A 26 56.69 25.51 -71.54
C ALA A 26 56.52 26.77 -70.68
N GLN A 27 56.57 27.95 -71.30
CA GLN A 27 56.20 29.19 -70.61
C GLN A 27 54.69 29.14 -70.38
N ALA A 28 54.27 28.73 -69.19
CA ALA A 28 52.92 28.95 -68.73
C ALA A 28 52.63 30.46 -68.80
N ALA A 29 51.60 30.84 -69.57
CA ALA A 29 51.17 32.24 -69.63
C ALA A 29 50.93 32.75 -68.20
N LYS A 30 51.56 33.88 -67.84
CA LYS A 30 51.41 34.47 -66.50
C LYS A 30 49.92 34.66 -66.20
N PRO A 31 49.43 34.20 -65.03
CA PRO A 31 48.01 34.29 -64.73
C PRO A 31 47.56 35.75 -64.66
N LEU A 32 46.38 36.05 -65.18
CA LEU A 32 45.85 37.41 -65.22
C LEU A 32 45.45 37.93 -63.84
N TRP A 33 45.31 37.04 -62.86
CA TRP A 33 45.20 37.39 -61.45
C TRP A 33 45.84 36.33 -60.55
N THR A 34 46.27 36.76 -59.37
CA THR A 34 46.95 35.90 -58.38
C THR A 34 46.22 35.93 -57.04
N PHE A 35 46.38 34.87 -56.25
CA PHE A 35 45.75 34.72 -54.94
C PHE A 35 46.81 34.77 -53.85
N VAL A 36 46.63 35.65 -52.86
CA VAL A 36 47.48 35.74 -51.68
C VAL A 36 46.61 35.50 -50.45
N PRO A 37 46.76 34.37 -49.74
CA PRO A 37 45.94 34.09 -48.57
C PRO A 37 46.19 35.12 -47.47
N GLN A 38 45.13 35.58 -46.84
CA GLN A 38 45.16 36.47 -45.67
C GLN A 38 44.87 35.72 -44.37
N THR A 39 44.23 34.55 -44.47
CA THR A 39 44.02 33.61 -43.38
C THR A 39 44.61 32.25 -43.76
N PRO A 40 44.78 31.32 -42.80
CA PRO A 40 45.11 29.94 -43.11
C PRO A 40 44.14 29.36 -44.16
N THR A 41 44.71 28.68 -45.16
CA THR A 41 43.93 28.04 -46.23
C THR A 41 43.73 26.56 -45.96
N GLU A 42 44.40 26.01 -44.95
CA GLU A 42 44.19 24.67 -44.43
C GLU A 42 43.53 24.77 -43.05
N ILE A 43 42.24 24.44 -42.98
CA ILE A 43 41.41 24.58 -41.79
C ILE A 43 40.63 23.30 -41.51
N THR A 44 40.24 23.09 -40.25
CA THR A 44 39.30 22.04 -39.85
C THR A 44 37.99 22.69 -39.42
N VAL A 45 36.86 22.21 -39.94
CA VAL A 45 35.52 22.71 -39.60
C VAL A 45 34.67 21.56 -39.10
N ALA A 46 34.05 21.70 -37.92
CA ALA A 46 33.14 20.69 -37.40
C ALA A 46 31.83 20.64 -38.22
N LYS A 47 31.24 19.45 -38.41
CA LYS A 47 29.89 19.32 -38.98
C LYS A 47 28.89 20.05 -38.06
N GLY A 48 28.24 21.10 -38.55
CA GLY A 48 27.45 22.04 -37.72
C GLY A 48 28.07 23.42 -37.48
N GLY A 49 29.39 23.56 -37.67
CA GLY A 49 30.13 24.80 -37.44
C GLY A 49 30.25 25.70 -38.67
N SER A 50 30.85 26.87 -38.50
CA SER A 50 31.17 27.80 -39.59
C SER A 50 32.59 28.34 -39.47
N ALA A 51 33.17 28.74 -40.59
CA ALA A 51 34.50 29.35 -40.64
C ALA A 51 34.60 30.34 -41.81
N GLN A 52 35.66 31.15 -41.84
CA GLN A 52 35.97 32.01 -42.98
C GLN A 52 37.41 31.79 -43.45
N VAL A 53 37.59 31.78 -44.77
CA VAL A 53 38.91 31.84 -45.41
C VAL A 53 38.95 33.06 -46.32
N ILE A 54 40.00 33.87 -46.19
CA ILE A 54 40.12 35.15 -46.89
C ILE A 54 41.35 35.13 -47.78
N TYR A 55 41.18 35.53 -49.04
CA TYR A 55 42.25 35.77 -49.99
C TYR A 55 42.25 37.23 -50.44
N THR A 56 43.42 37.77 -50.71
CA THR A 56 43.58 38.96 -51.56
C THR A 56 43.84 38.51 -52.99
N VAL A 57 42.97 38.92 -53.92
CA VAL A 57 43.09 38.60 -55.35
C VAL A 57 43.60 39.83 -56.09
N GLN A 58 44.71 39.73 -56.80
CA GLN A 58 45.37 40.86 -57.47
C GLN A 58 45.29 40.75 -58.99
N ASN A 59 44.83 41.80 -59.66
CA ASN A 59 44.84 41.91 -61.12
C ASN A 59 46.25 42.11 -61.65
N GLN A 60 46.72 41.20 -62.48
CA GLN A 60 47.95 41.39 -63.24
C GLN A 60 47.68 42.00 -64.62
N SER A 61 46.41 42.10 -65.04
CA SER A 61 46.01 42.62 -66.35
C SER A 61 45.78 44.13 -66.36
N SER A 62 45.84 44.72 -67.56
CA SER A 62 45.51 46.13 -67.83
C SER A 62 44.01 46.39 -68.01
N ARG A 63 43.15 45.39 -67.82
CA ARG A 63 41.68 45.52 -67.91
C ARG A 63 41.04 45.25 -66.56
N ALA A 64 39.93 45.92 -66.26
CA ALA A 64 39.11 45.60 -65.09
C ALA A 64 38.64 44.14 -65.15
N LYS A 65 38.44 43.53 -63.98
CA LYS A 65 38.01 42.14 -63.84
C LYS A 65 36.80 42.06 -62.92
N ASN A 66 35.95 41.09 -63.22
CA ASN A 66 34.78 40.76 -62.43
C ASN A 66 34.76 39.25 -62.29
N LEU A 67 35.10 38.76 -61.10
CA LEU A 67 35.42 37.36 -60.87
C LEU A 67 34.38 36.68 -59.98
N VAL A 68 33.90 35.54 -60.46
CA VAL A 68 32.92 34.69 -59.77
C VAL A 68 33.55 33.33 -59.49
N MET A 69 33.31 32.80 -58.29
CA MET A 69 33.82 31.50 -57.87
C MET A 69 33.01 30.36 -58.51
N LYS A 70 33.71 29.30 -58.96
CA LYS A 70 33.03 28.03 -59.25
C LYS A 70 32.41 27.47 -57.95
N PRO A 71 31.15 26.99 -57.97
CA PRO A 71 30.49 26.49 -56.77
C PRO A 71 31.29 25.36 -56.09
N ILE A 72 31.44 25.46 -54.77
CA ILE A 72 31.91 24.39 -53.89
C ILE A 72 30.81 24.21 -52.83
N ALA A 73 30.29 22.99 -52.68
CA ALA A 73 29.22 22.71 -51.72
C ALA A 73 29.65 23.16 -50.32
N GLY A 74 28.81 23.95 -49.65
CA GLY A 74 29.06 24.49 -48.31
C GLY A 74 30.09 25.62 -48.22
N VAL A 75 30.66 26.09 -49.34
CA VAL A 75 31.56 27.27 -49.37
C VAL A 75 30.93 28.34 -50.25
N ILE A 76 30.60 29.47 -49.65
CA ILE A 76 29.93 30.58 -50.32
C ILE A 76 30.90 31.75 -50.44
N GLN A 77 31.12 32.22 -51.66
CA GLN A 77 31.79 33.50 -51.88
C GLN A 77 30.93 34.62 -51.30
N GLY A 78 31.54 35.55 -50.55
CA GLY A 78 30.91 36.80 -50.15
C GLY A 78 30.60 37.72 -51.34
N ALA A 79 30.93 39.01 -51.26
CA ALA A 79 30.74 39.90 -52.41
C ALA A 79 31.57 39.42 -53.63
N PRO A 80 31.04 39.54 -54.87
CA PRO A 80 31.81 39.28 -56.08
C PRO A 80 33.10 40.12 -56.11
N CYS A 81 34.18 39.51 -56.60
CA CYS A 81 35.49 40.14 -56.62
C CYS A 81 35.61 41.04 -57.86
N GLN A 82 35.27 42.32 -57.70
CA GLN A 82 35.28 43.35 -58.75
C GLN A 82 36.37 44.39 -58.49
N PHE A 83 37.21 44.66 -59.48
CA PHE A 83 38.34 45.59 -59.31
C PHE A 83 38.83 46.17 -60.65
N PRO A 84 39.39 47.41 -60.62
CA PRO A 84 39.94 48.07 -61.81
C PRO A 84 41.20 47.38 -62.33
N ALA A 85 41.71 47.84 -63.48
CA ALA A 85 42.99 47.41 -64.01
C ALA A 85 44.10 47.58 -62.95
N LYS A 86 44.96 46.58 -62.79
CA LYS A 86 46.02 46.55 -61.75
C LYS A 86 45.55 46.71 -60.28
N GLY A 87 44.25 46.63 -60.00
CA GLY A 87 43.71 46.67 -58.63
C GLY A 87 43.70 45.31 -57.93
N SER A 88 43.19 45.28 -56.70
CA SER A 88 42.97 44.05 -55.92
C SER A 88 41.58 43.99 -55.31
N CYS A 89 41.11 42.80 -54.95
CA CYS A 89 39.90 42.59 -54.17
C CYS A 89 40.20 41.70 -52.95
N THR A 90 39.30 41.73 -51.97
CA THR A 90 39.25 40.74 -50.89
C THR A 90 38.18 39.70 -51.21
N LEU A 91 38.60 38.45 -51.39
CA LEU A 91 37.72 37.30 -51.54
C LEU A 91 37.50 36.66 -50.16
N THR A 92 36.33 36.86 -49.58
CA THR A 92 35.90 36.16 -48.36
C THR A 92 35.10 34.93 -48.74
N LEU A 93 35.54 33.77 -48.27
CA LEU A 93 34.82 32.51 -48.37
C LEU A 93 34.16 32.23 -47.02
N ASN A 94 32.84 32.10 -47.00
CA ASN A 94 32.07 31.68 -45.84
C ASN A 94 31.84 30.17 -45.93
N ILE A 95 32.37 29.41 -44.98
CA ILE A 95 32.26 27.96 -44.89
C ILE A 95 31.12 27.60 -43.93
N ASN A 96 30.18 26.80 -44.39
CA ASN A 96 29.12 26.20 -43.59
C ASN A 96 29.35 24.69 -43.49
N GLY A 97 29.85 24.24 -42.34
CA GLY A 97 30.18 22.84 -42.06
C GLY A 97 28.99 21.88 -42.14
N SER A 98 27.75 22.36 -42.00
CA SER A 98 26.55 21.53 -42.19
C SER A 98 26.26 21.25 -43.67
N ALA A 99 26.72 22.12 -44.57
CA ALA A 99 26.48 22.03 -46.02
C ALA A 99 27.68 21.45 -46.78
N LEU A 100 28.81 21.20 -46.12
CA LEU A 100 29.93 20.44 -46.68
C LEU A 100 29.53 18.96 -46.85
N LEU A 101 29.86 18.37 -48.00
CA LEU A 101 29.59 16.95 -48.29
C LEU A 101 30.74 16.01 -47.90
N GLY A 102 31.87 16.58 -47.48
CA GLY A 102 33.13 15.90 -47.15
C GLY A 102 34.27 16.93 -47.11
N ASP A 103 35.52 16.46 -47.16
CA ASP A 103 36.68 17.35 -47.26
C ASP A 103 36.68 18.13 -48.57
N VAL A 104 37.10 19.40 -48.51
CA VAL A 104 37.30 20.24 -49.70
C VAL A 104 38.79 20.33 -49.95
N LEU A 105 39.27 19.67 -51.02
CA LEU A 105 40.68 19.63 -51.40
C LEU A 105 40.87 20.27 -52.77
N GLY A 106 40.83 21.61 -52.83
CA GLY A 106 40.94 22.34 -54.09
C GLY A 106 40.23 23.69 -54.12
N GLY A 107 40.67 24.58 -55.02
CA GLY A 107 40.09 25.92 -55.18
C GLY A 107 40.57 26.96 -54.16
N PRO A 108 39.87 28.11 -54.01
CA PRO A 108 38.74 28.53 -54.84
C PRO A 108 39.19 28.78 -56.29
N VAL A 109 38.39 28.32 -57.26
CA VAL A 109 38.60 28.65 -58.67
C VAL A 109 37.77 29.88 -58.98
N LEU A 110 38.40 30.99 -59.34
CA LEU A 110 37.70 32.18 -59.81
C LEU A 110 37.76 32.27 -61.33
N CYS A 111 36.63 32.53 -61.96
CA CYS A 111 36.46 32.72 -63.40
C CYS A 111 36.01 34.14 -63.72
N GLN A 112 36.41 34.68 -64.87
CA GLN A 112 35.88 35.95 -65.36
C GLN A 112 34.38 35.80 -65.66
N GLN A 113 33.55 36.69 -65.14
CA GLN A 113 32.11 36.68 -65.38
C GLN A 113 31.83 36.77 -66.90
N GLY A 114 31.08 35.81 -67.42
CA GLY A 114 30.77 35.67 -68.85
C GLY A 114 31.84 34.93 -69.67
N ASN A 115 32.91 34.43 -69.05
CA ASN A 115 33.94 33.62 -69.73
C ASN A 115 34.50 32.51 -68.81
N ASP A 116 33.85 31.35 -68.84
CA ASP A 116 34.18 30.17 -68.01
C ASP A 116 35.46 29.45 -68.41
N LEU A 117 36.12 29.87 -69.51
CA LEU A 117 37.43 29.36 -69.94
C LEU A 117 38.58 30.17 -69.35
N GLN A 118 38.32 31.37 -68.82
CA GLN A 118 39.32 32.22 -68.17
C GLN A 118 39.21 32.12 -66.65
N CYS A 119 39.76 31.04 -66.10
CA CYS A 119 39.74 30.78 -64.66
C CYS A 119 41.15 30.54 -64.12
N TYR A 120 41.39 31.00 -62.89
CA TYR A 120 42.60 30.69 -62.14
C TYR A 120 42.25 30.29 -60.72
N GLN A 121 43.15 29.53 -60.09
CA GLN A 121 43.08 29.12 -58.69
C GLN A 121 44.41 29.44 -58.00
N PRO A 122 44.48 29.43 -56.65
CA PRO A 122 45.73 29.58 -55.93
C PRO A 122 46.78 28.53 -56.33
N SER A 123 48.05 28.80 -56.00
CA SER A 123 49.11 27.80 -56.09
C SER A 123 48.84 26.63 -55.16
N SER A 124 49.50 25.49 -55.38
CA SER A 124 49.38 24.31 -54.51
C SER A 124 49.69 24.58 -53.03
N ALA A 125 50.53 25.58 -52.73
CA ALA A 125 50.86 26.00 -51.38
C ALA A 125 49.73 26.80 -50.70
N ASN A 126 48.90 27.50 -51.47
CA ASN A 126 47.85 28.40 -50.98
C ASN A 126 46.44 27.90 -51.30
N ILE A 127 46.32 26.65 -51.77
CA ILE A 127 45.04 26.07 -52.15
C ILE A 127 44.16 25.86 -50.92
N LEU A 128 42.85 25.99 -51.09
CA LEU A 128 41.88 25.76 -50.02
C LEU A 128 41.84 24.26 -49.68
N ARG A 129 42.07 23.96 -48.40
CA ARG A 129 41.92 22.64 -47.79
C ARG A 129 41.03 22.77 -46.56
N ILE A 130 39.84 22.17 -46.62
CA ILE A 130 38.93 22.11 -45.49
C ILE A 130 38.79 20.65 -45.10
N HIS A 131 39.23 20.32 -43.90
CA HIS A 131 39.02 19.01 -43.27
C HIS A 131 37.72 19.05 -42.48
N LEU A 132 36.75 18.19 -42.80
CA LEU A 132 35.46 18.11 -42.11
C LEU A 132 35.58 17.20 -40.88
N ALA A 133 35.57 17.79 -39.69
CA ALA A 133 35.57 17.01 -38.45
C ALA A 133 34.16 16.57 -38.06
N THR A 134 33.96 15.26 -37.86
CA THR A 134 32.78 14.72 -37.18
C THR A 134 33.07 14.57 -35.68
N PRO A 135 32.10 14.86 -34.78
CA PRO A 135 32.27 14.58 -33.35
C PRO A 135 32.61 13.10 -33.10
N PRO A 136 33.44 12.78 -32.09
CA PRO A 136 33.70 11.39 -31.74
C PRO A 136 32.39 10.70 -31.32
N PRO A 137 32.21 9.40 -31.64
CA PRO A 137 31.07 8.63 -31.15
C PRO A 137 31.15 8.57 -29.61
N VAL A 138 30.10 9.05 -28.94
CA VAL A 138 29.96 8.93 -27.49
C VAL A 138 29.56 7.49 -27.19
N GLN A 139 30.28 6.84 -26.28
CA GLN A 139 29.93 5.47 -25.87
C GLN A 139 28.56 5.47 -25.20
N GLN A 140 27.68 4.58 -25.64
CA GLN A 140 26.33 4.42 -25.11
C GLN A 140 26.17 3.07 -24.44
N PHE A 141 25.36 3.04 -23.40
CA PHE A 141 25.01 1.85 -22.64
C PHE A 141 23.49 1.67 -22.59
N THR A 142 23.07 0.41 -22.56
CA THR A 142 21.66 0.03 -22.44
C THR A 142 21.38 -0.38 -21.00
N VAL A 143 20.35 0.20 -20.40
CA VAL A 143 19.81 -0.22 -19.10
C VAL A 143 18.44 -0.85 -19.31
N ALA A 144 18.30 -2.12 -18.97
CA ALA A 144 17.07 -2.89 -19.14
C ALA A 144 16.31 -3.02 -17.81
N PRO A 145 15.19 -2.29 -17.63
CA PRO A 145 14.33 -2.44 -16.47
C PRO A 145 13.41 -3.66 -16.59
N SER A 146 13.11 -4.29 -15.46
CA SER A 146 12.14 -5.37 -15.33
C SER A 146 11.43 -5.29 -13.98
N ALA A 147 10.20 -5.78 -13.92
CA ALA A 147 9.40 -5.83 -12.70
C ALA A 147 8.91 -7.26 -12.49
N GLY A 148 9.03 -7.75 -11.27
CA GLY A 148 8.39 -8.98 -10.82
C GLY A 148 6.86 -8.84 -10.76
N ALA A 149 6.19 -9.94 -10.41
CA ALA A 149 4.73 -9.94 -10.24
C ALA A 149 4.27 -8.95 -9.15
N ASN A 150 3.00 -8.55 -9.22
CA ASN A 150 2.33 -7.68 -8.24
C ASN A 150 2.82 -6.22 -8.19
N GLY A 151 3.40 -5.73 -9.28
CA GLY A 151 3.66 -4.32 -9.48
C GLY A 151 4.21 -4.03 -10.87
N SER A 152 4.71 -2.81 -11.05
CA SER A 152 5.31 -2.34 -12.31
C SER A 152 6.49 -1.41 -12.04
N ILE A 153 7.33 -1.21 -13.05
CA ILE A 153 8.49 -0.31 -13.04
C ILE A 153 8.38 0.72 -14.16
N SER A 154 8.81 1.95 -13.93
CA SER A 154 8.91 3.01 -14.92
C SER A 154 10.32 3.60 -14.92
N PRO A 155 10.98 3.79 -16.08
CA PRO A 155 10.52 3.38 -17.41
C PRO A 155 10.40 1.85 -17.55
N THR A 156 9.45 1.40 -18.38
CA THR A 156 9.19 -0.04 -18.63
C THR A 156 10.05 -0.61 -19.76
N THR A 157 10.61 0.24 -20.61
CA THR A 157 11.41 -0.16 -21.78
C THR A 157 12.89 0.09 -21.53
N ALA A 158 13.74 -0.64 -22.25
CA ALA A 158 15.18 -0.44 -22.20
C ALA A 158 15.56 1.00 -22.58
N GLN A 159 16.43 1.61 -21.78
CA GLN A 159 16.91 2.97 -21.97
C GLN A 159 18.34 2.95 -22.51
N VAL A 160 18.61 3.74 -23.55
CA VAL A 160 19.96 3.91 -24.11
C VAL A 160 20.48 5.28 -23.69
N VAL A 161 21.59 5.31 -22.97
CA VAL A 161 22.17 6.53 -22.40
C VAL A 161 23.66 6.65 -22.69
N ASN A 162 24.17 7.88 -22.71
CA ASN A 162 25.60 8.13 -22.84
C ASN A 162 26.35 7.72 -21.56
N ALA A 163 27.59 7.29 -21.70
CA ALA A 163 28.47 6.99 -20.57
C ALA A 163 28.53 8.14 -19.55
N GLY A 164 28.44 7.80 -18.26
CA GLY A 164 28.42 8.75 -17.14
C GLY A 164 27.05 9.35 -16.80
N SER A 165 25.99 9.05 -17.58
CA SER A 165 24.63 9.48 -17.26
C SER A 165 24.09 8.78 -15.99
N SER A 166 23.03 9.34 -15.40
CA SER A 166 22.25 8.72 -14.33
C SER A 166 20.80 8.52 -14.78
N LEU A 167 20.14 7.47 -14.27
CA LEU A 167 18.73 7.18 -14.51
C LEU A 167 18.00 6.91 -13.20
N THR A 168 16.75 7.37 -13.11
CA THR A 168 15.86 7.08 -11.99
C THR A 168 14.75 6.15 -12.45
N PHE A 169 14.47 5.14 -11.63
CA PHE A 169 13.40 4.18 -11.81
C PHE A 169 12.39 4.34 -10.68
N THR A 170 11.10 4.26 -11.03
CA THR A 170 9.99 4.32 -10.09
C THR A 170 9.21 3.02 -10.16
N ALA A 171 8.97 2.40 -9.01
CA ALA A 171 8.13 1.22 -8.89
C ALA A 171 6.73 1.59 -8.39
N THR A 172 5.72 0.97 -8.99
CA THR A 172 4.31 1.11 -8.59
C THR A 172 3.79 -0.28 -8.18
N PRO A 173 3.74 -0.58 -6.87
CA PRO A 173 3.14 -1.82 -6.38
C PRO A 173 1.63 -1.88 -6.66
N ASN A 174 1.10 -3.09 -6.81
CA ASN A 174 -0.35 -3.32 -6.80
C ASN A 174 -0.91 -3.16 -5.37
N THR A 175 -2.22 -2.94 -5.24
CA THR A 175 -2.89 -2.84 -3.94
C THR A 175 -2.61 -4.06 -3.06
N GLY A 176 -2.21 -3.80 -1.81
CA GLY A 176 -1.85 -4.83 -0.83
C GLY A 176 -0.41 -5.35 -0.91
N PHE A 177 0.39 -4.82 -1.83
CA PHE A 177 1.81 -5.14 -1.99
C PHE A 177 2.67 -3.91 -1.76
N GLY A 178 3.94 -4.14 -1.40
CA GLY A 178 4.98 -3.12 -1.38
C GLY A 178 6.21 -3.58 -2.15
N VAL A 179 7.11 -2.64 -2.44
CA VAL A 179 8.43 -2.97 -2.99
C VAL A 179 9.18 -3.80 -1.95
N ASN A 180 9.62 -4.98 -2.34
CA ASN A 180 10.48 -5.83 -1.53
C ASN A 180 11.93 -5.36 -1.65
N GLN A 181 12.47 -5.38 -2.88
CA GLN A 181 13.85 -4.99 -3.15
C GLN A 181 14.07 -4.64 -4.62
N TRP A 182 15.12 -3.85 -4.85
CA TRP A 182 15.71 -3.53 -6.15
C TRP A 182 17.00 -4.31 -6.33
N LEU A 183 17.19 -4.85 -7.52
CA LEU A 183 18.38 -5.58 -7.93
C LEU A 183 19.07 -4.88 -9.10
N LEU A 184 20.40 -4.80 -9.04
CA LEU A 184 21.27 -4.39 -10.14
C LEU A 184 22.08 -5.62 -10.56
N ASP A 185 21.92 -6.03 -11.81
CA ASP A 185 22.60 -7.19 -12.40
C ASP A 185 22.47 -8.46 -11.52
N GLY A 186 21.29 -8.65 -10.93
CA GLY A 186 20.96 -9.79 -10.06
C GLY A 186 21.36 -9.65 -8.59
N ASN A 187 22.01 -8.55 -8.20
CA ASN A 187 22.42 -8.30 -6.80
C ASN A 187 21.51 -7.26 -6.14
N VAL A 188 21.10 -7.51 -4.89
CA VAL A 188 20.28 -6.57 -4.12
C VAL A 188 21.05 -5.28 -3.84
N VAL A 189 20.48 -4.14 -4.23
CA VAL A 189 21.07 -2.81 -4.05
C VAL A 189 20.24 -1.89 -3.16
N GLN A 190 18.94 -2.15 -3.00
CA GLN A 190 18.05 -1.40 -2.12
C GLN A 190 16.90 -2.29 -1.65
N ASN A 191 16.58 -2.25 -0.35
CA ASN A 191 15.38 -2.88 0.20
C ASN A 191 14.27 -1.83 0.32
N GLY A 192 13.08 -2.15 -0.17
CA GLY A 192 11.95 -1.23 -0.21
C GLY A 192 12.19 0.04 -1.04
N GLY A 193 11.32 1.03 -0.81
CA GLY A 193 11.33 2.32 -1.51
C GLY A 193 10.76 2.23 -2.93
N THR A 194 9.89 3.17 -3.29
CA THR A 194 9.26 3.22 -4.62
C THR A 194 10.15 3.87 -5.68
N SER A 195 11.36 4.31 -5.34
CA SER A 195 12.30 4.94 -6.28
C SER A 195 13.71 4.41 -6.07
N PHE A 196 14.43 4.22 -7.16
CA PHE A 196 15.85 3.83 -7.18
C PHE A 196 16.59 4.64 -8.26
N GLN A 197 17.76 5.18 -7.93
CA GLN A 197 18.59 5.94 -8.86
C GLN A 197 19.90 5.19 -9.16
N LEU A 198 20.09 4.85 -10.43
CA LEU A 198 21.35 4.33 -10.95
C LEU A 198 22.22 5.51 -11.40
N ASN A 199 23.36 5.70 -10.75
CA ASN A 199 24.27 6.82 -11.01
C ASN A 199 25.50 6.39 -11.79
N ASN A 200 26.03 7.30 -12.62
CA ASN A 200 27.31 7.14 -13.32
C ASN A 200 27.40 5.82 -14.11
N ILE A 201 26.56 5.68 -15.14
CA ILE A 201 26.44 4.45 -15.93
C ILE A 201 27.69 4.26 -16.81
N GLN A 202 28.43 3.18 -16.58
CA GLN A 202 29.69 2.84 -17.27
C GLN A 202 29.65 1.48 -18.00
N ALA A 203 28.51 0.78 -17.96
CA ALA A 203 28.29 -0.48 -18.63
C ALA A 203 26.79 -0.68 -18.91
N ASN A 204 26.44 -1.72 -19.67
CA ASN A 204 25.07 -2.18 -19.74
C ASN A 204 24.64 -2.77 -18.39
N HIS A 205 23.40 -2.51 -17.99
CA HIS A 205 22.87 -2.97 -16.70
C HIS A 205 21.46 -3.53 -16.85
N ALA A 206 21.12 -4.49 -16.00
CA ALA A 206 19.77 -4.93 -15.76
C ALA A 206 19.29 -4.41 -14.40
N ILE A 207 18.14 -3.74 -14.38
CA ILE A 207 17.46 -3.33 -13.15
C ILE A 207 16.22 -4.19 -12.99
N GLU A 208 16.06 -4.78 -11.81
CA GLU A 208 14.88 -5.54 -11.46
C GLU A 208 14.28 -4.98 -10.17
N VAL A 209 12.95 -4.88 -10.10
CA VAL A 209 12.24 -4.62 -8.85
C VAL A 209 11.28 -5.77 -8.55
N THR A 210 11.24 -6.18 -7.28
CA THR A 210 10.35 -7.25 -6.81
C THR A 210 9.37 -6.71 -5.78
N PHE A 211 8.19 -7.33 -5.70
CA PHE A 211 7.11 -6.93 -4.80
C PHE A 211 6.69 -8.10 -3.94
N ASN A 212 6.39 -7.82 -2.67
CA ASN A 212 5.88 -8.80 -1.71
C ASN A 212 4.66 -8.24 -0.97
N GLN A 213 3.86 -9.15 -0.43
CA GLN A 213 2.63 -8.82 0.28
C GLN A 213 2.92 -8.29 1.68
N THR A 214 2.17 -7.27 2.08
CA THR A 214 2.08 -6.77 3.45
C THR A 214 0.68 -7.08 3.96
N THR A 215 0.52 -7.54 5.20
CA THR A 215 -0.80 -7.89 5.73
C THR A 215 -0.87 -7.57 7.21
N LEU A 216 -1.78 -6.66 7.57
CA LEU A 216 -2.09 -6.36 8.96
C LEU A 216 -3.20 -7.31 9.42
N SER A 217 -2.90 -8.11 10.42
CA SER A 217 -3.81 -9.12 10.97
C SER A 217 -4.08 -8.82 12.44
N PRO A 218 -5.32 -8.44 12.80
CA PRO A 218 -5.69 -8.30 14.19
C PRO A 218 -5.84 -9.69 14.82
N LEU A 219 -5.43 -9.80 16.09
CA LEU A 219 -5.55 -11.06 16.83
C LEU A 219 -7.02 -11.36 17.23
N THR A 220 -7.86 -10.32 17.29
CA THR A 220 -9.31 -10.44 17.46
C THR A 220 -10.04 -9.47 16.52
N GLN A 221 -11.16 -9.94 15.95
CA GLN A 221 -12.03 -9.12 15.09
C GLN A 221 -13.09 -8.35 15.88
N ASN A 222 -13.42 -8.82 17.09
CA ASN A 222 -14.42 -8.22 17.95
C ASN A 222 -13.88 -8.13 19.38
N LEU A 223 -14.02 -6.97 20.00
CA LEU A 223 -13.55 -6.71 21.35
C LEU A 223 -14.66 -6.04 22.16
N ALA A 224 -15.15 -6.72 23.20
CA ALA A 224 -16.10 -6.13 24.13
C ALA A 224 -15.42 -5.74 25.46
N LEU A 225 -15.74 -4.55 25.95
CA LEU A 225 -15.31 -4.00 27.23
C LEU A 225 -16.54 -3.67 28.07
N SER A 226 -16.41 -3.64 29.40
CA SER A 226 -17.46 -3.08 30.25
C SER A 226 -17.31 -1.57 30.40
N ILE A 227 -18.41 -0.84 30.60
CA ILE A 227 -18.37 0.54 31.07
C ILE A 227 -17.58 0.67 32.38
N ASN A 228 -17.05 1.87 32.65
CA ASN A 228 -16.39 2.23 33.90
C ASN A 228 -17.39 2.82 34.89
N ASN A 229 -18.13 1.97 35.60
CA ASN A 229 -19.08 2.40 36.63
C ASN A 229 -19.05 1.47 37.86
N PRO A 230 -17.92 1.37 38.58
CA PRO A 230 -17.78 0.49 39.73
C PRO A 230 -18.72 0.84 40.90
N GLY A 231 -19.27 2.06 40.92
CA GLY A 231 -20.26 2.49 41.91
C GLY A 231 -21.65 1.87 41.69
N ALA A 232 -21.99 1.47 40.46
CA ALA A 232 -23.20 0.71 40.18
C ALA A 232 -23.00 -0.78 40.45
N ASP A 233 -21.87 -1.33 40.01
CA ASP A 233 -21.46 -2.71 40.26
C ASP A 233 -19.92 -2.80 40.18
N PRO A 234 -19.22 -3.37 41.19
CA PRO A 234 -17.76 -3.50 41.18
C PRO A 234 -17.18 -4.19 39.94
N ALA A 235 -17.92 -5.08 39.29
CA ALA A 235 -17.49 -5.76 38.07
C ALA A 235 -17.48 -4.83 36.84
N LEU A 236 -18.21 -3.71 36.87
CA LEU A 236 -18.15 -2.66 35.85
C LEU A 236 -16.94 -1.74 36.10
N SER A 237 -15.76 -2.33 36.22
CA SER A 237 -14.51 -1.66 36.57
C SER A 237 -13.92 -0.81 35.46
N GLY A 238 -14.45 -0.90 34.24
CA GLY A 238 -13.91 -0.20 33.08
C GLY A 238 -12.49 -0.63 32.73
N THR A 239 -12.13 -1.89 32.98
CA THR A 239 -10.76 -2.37 32.74
C THR A 239 -10.42 -2.28 31.25
N ALA A 240 -9.32 -1.57 30.94
CA ALA A 240 -8.85 -1.37 29.58
C ALA A 240 -8.58 -2.70 28.85
N ARG A 241 -8.84 -2.72 27.54
CA ARG A 241 -8.55 -3.87 26.66
C ARG A 241 -7.64 -3.47 25.50
N ILE A 242 -6.98 -4.46 24.93
CA ILE A 242 -5.91 -4.31 23.94
C ILE A 242 -6.35 -4.95 22.63
N ILE A 243 -6.30 -4.17 21.56
CA ILE A 243 -6.27 -4.69 20.19
C ILE A 243 -4.79 -4.92 19.84
N ARG A 244 -4.44 -6.15 19.50
CA ARG A 244 -3.10 -6.50 19.00
C ARG A 244 -3.15 -6.71 17.50
N ILE A 245 -2.30 -5.99 16.77
CA ILE A 245 -2.11 -6.14 15.33
C ILE A 245 -0.76 -6.80 15.09
N GLU A 246 -0.73 -7.82 14.26
CA GLU A 246 0.48 -8.45 13.74
C GLU A 246 0.64 -8.11 12.26
N ASN A 247 1.86 -7.82 11.82
CA ASN A 247 2.16 -7.86 10.38
C ASN A 247 2.54 -9.29 9.97
N THR A 248 1.60 -10.02 9.40
CA THR A 248 1.79 -11.39 8.91
C THR A 248 2.32 -11.45 7.47
N GLY A 249 2.51 -10.28 6.83
CA GLY A 249 3.10 -10.16 5.50
C GLY A 249 4.63 -10.34 5.51
N SER A 250 5.24 -10.45 4.33
CA SER A 250 6.67 -10.77 4.20
C SER A 250 7.60 -9.55 4.24
N ILE A 251 7.05 -8.33 4.21
CA ILE A 251 7.80 -7.06 4.25
C ILE A 251 7.20 -6.11 5.30
N PRO A 252 7.94 -5.07 5.75
CA PRO A 252 7.43 -4.09 6.70
C PRO A 252 6.18 -3.35 6.17
N ALA A 253 5.22 -3.12 7.06
CA ALA A 253 4.12 -2.18 6.84
C ALA A 253 4.60 -0.77 7.16
N ASN A 254 4.42 0.16 6.22
CA ASN A 254 4.90 1.53 6.31
C ASN A 254 3.77 2.48 6.66
N ASN A 255 4.08 3.47 7.48
CA ASN A 255 3.14 4.50 7.90
C ASN A 255 1.83 3.90 8.43
N VAL A 256 1.95 2.92 9.32
CA VAL A 256 0.83 2.37 10.06
C VAL A 256 0.15 3.51 10.81
N GLN A 257 -1.17 3.61 10.66
CA GLN A 257 -2.00 4.61 11.33
C GLN A 257 -3.23 3.92 11.92
N VAL A 258 -3.80 4.52 12.96
CA VAL A 258 -5.03 4.05 13.61
C VAL A 258 -6.05 5.18 13.60
N SER A 259 -7.26 4.86 13.16
CA SER A 259 -8.41 5.76 13.19
C SER A 259 -9.63 5.04 13.76
N THR A 260 -10.65 5.79 14.14
CA THR A 260 -11.87 5.24 14.75
C THR A 260 -13.11 5.93 14.19
N SER A 261 -14.22 5.20 14.04
CA SER A 261 -15.52 5.80 13.65
C SER A 261 -16.16 6.68 14.74
N GLY A 262 -15.63 6.63 15.97
CA GLY A 262 -16.07 7.40 17.12
C GLY A 262 -16.50 6.51 18.28
N PHE A 263 -15.95 6.76 19.47
CA PHE A 263 -16.30 6.02 20.68
C PHE A 263 -17.46 6.67 21.45
N PRO A 264 -18.16 5.90 22.31
CA PRO A 264 -19.04 6.47 23.33
C PRO A 264 -18.30 7.51 24.19
N ALA A 265 -19.02 8.53 24.65
CA ALA A 265 -18.42 9.62 25.40
C ALA A 265 -17.63 9.12 26.63
N GLY A 266 -16.37 9.54 26.74
CA GLY A 266 -15.43 9.14 27.80
C GLY A 266 -14.58 7.91 27.48
N THR A 267 -14.92 7.13 26.45
CA THR A 267 -14.07 6.04 25.96
C THR A 267 -13.03 6.58 24.99
N SER A 268 -11.78 6.12 25.09
CA SER A 268 -10.69 6.58 24.21
C SER A 268 -9.58 5.54 24.04
N ILE A 269 -8.77 5.71 22.99
CA ILE A 269 -7.47 5.06 22.87
C ILE A 269 -6.49 5.80 23.77
N THR A 270 -6.09 5.16 24.87
CA THR A 270 -5.17 5.75 25.87
C THR A 270 -3.70 5.46 25.57
N SER A 271 -3.42 4.46 24.72
CA SER A 271 -2.09 4.15 24.21
C SER A 271 -2.18 3.55 22.82
N ASN A 272 -1.32 3.98 21.90
CA ASN A 272 -1.26 3.46 20.53
C ASN A 272 0.19 3.21 20.12
N ALA A 273 0.61 1.95 20.10
CA ALA A 273 1.93 1.54 19.59
C ALA A 273 1.89 1.20 18.09
N CYS A 274 0.72 1.17 17.46
CA CYS A 274 0.56 0.91 16.03
C CYS A 274 0.71 2.20 15.21
N MET A 275 1.89 2.81 15.25
CA MET A 275 2.23 3.97 14.43
C MET A 275 3.59 3.82 13.75
N GLY A 276 3.70 4.28 12.50
CA GLY A 276 4.97 4.27 11.77
C GLY A 276 5.26 2.93 11.10
N THR A 277 6.41 2.31 11.32
CA THR A 277 6.76 1.06 10.63
C THR A 277 6.51 -0.15 11.51
N LEU A 278 5.77 -1.13 11.00
CA LEU A 278 5.57 -2.44 11.63
C LEU A 278 6.28 -3.52 10.81
N ASN A 279 7.40 -4.02 11.31
CA ASN A 279 8.20 -5.04 10.62
C ASN A 279 7.43 -6.36 10.45
N ASN A 280 7.78 -7.15 9.43
CA ASN A 280 7.25 -8.51 9.25
C ASN A 280 7.44 -9.34 10.55
N GLY A 281 6.35 -10.01 10.98
CA GLY A 281 6.28 -10.84 12.18
C GLY A 281 6.25 -10.05 13.49
N ALA A 282 6.29 -8.72 13.44
CA ALA A 282 6.18 -7.88 14.62
C ALA A 282 4.71 -7.59 14.95
N THR A 283 4.46 -7.33 16.22
CA THR A 283 3.15 -6.94 16.74
C THR A 283 3.19 -5.54 17.33
N CYS A 284 2.05 -4.85 17.29
CA CYS A 284 1.82 -3.60 18.01
C CYS A 284 0.46 -3.64 18.72
N ASP A 285 0.33 -2.87 19.79
CA ASP A 285 -0.84 -2.85 20.66
C ASP A 285 -1.53 -1.48 20.67
N ILE A 286 -2.86 -1.50 20.66
CA ILE A 286 -3.74 -0.35 20.83
C ILE A 286 -4.56 -0.59 22.10
N THR A 287 -4.40 0.26 23.12
CA THR A 287 -5.10 0.14 24.40
C THR A 287 -6.32 1.06 24.42
N ILE A 288 -7.50 0.49 24.65
CA ILE A 288 -8.77 1.18 24.74
C ILE A 288 -9.20 1.20 26.21
N THR A 289 -9.45 2.39 26.74
CA THR A 289 -9.99 2.58 28.09
C THR A 289 -11.43 3.07 27.99
N PRO A 290 -12.40 2.32 28.54
CA PRO A 290 -13.82 2.68 28.49
C PRO A 290 -14.17 3.81 29.47
N GLY A 291 -15.14 4.64 29.06
CA GLY A 291 -15.83 5.59 29.92
C GLY A 291 -17.07 5.00 30.58
N ILE A 292 -17.91 5.87 31.15
CA ILE A 292 -19.15 5.48 31.84
C ILE A 292 -20.30 5.16 30.87
N ASN A 293 -20.20 5.60 29.61
CA ASN A 293 -21.27 5.49 28.63
C ASN A 293 -21.10 4.23 27.77
N ALA A 294 -22.19 3.50 27.57
CA ALA A 294 -22.22 2.32 26.72
C ALA A 294 -22.30 2.69 25.22
N SER A 295 -22.00 1.72 24.36
CA SER A 295 -22.19 1.79 22.91
C SER A 295 -23.63 2.14 22.56
N LEU A 296 -23.79 2.93 21.49
CA LEU A 296 -25.09 3.33 20.99
C LEU A 296 -25.68 2.26 20.09
N ASP A 297 -26.99 2.19 20.00
CA ASP A 297 -27.72 1.39 19.01
C ASP A 297 -27.87 2.13 17.67
N SER A 298 -28.60 1.52 16.72
CA SER A 298 -28.85 2.09 15.40
C SER A 298 -29.69 3.37 15.42
N LEU A 299 -30.31 3.70 16.55
CA LEU A 299 -31.11 4.90 16.78
C LEU A 299 -30.36 5.93 17.64
N SER A 300 -29.04 5.75 17.82
CA SER A 300 -28.18 6.63 18.61
C SER A 300 -28.54 6.71 20.11
N SER A 301 -29.20 5.69 20.64
CA SER A 301 -29.48 5.57 22.08
C SER A 301 -28.48 4.60 22.73
N ALA A 302 -28.04 4.87 23.96
CA ALA A 302 -27.13 3.93 24.65
C ALA A 302 -27.81 2.58 24.83
N CYS A 303 -27.09 1.47 24.59
CA CYS A 303 -27.67 0.12 24.65
C CYS A 303 -28.21 -0.29 26.02
N THR A 304 -27.86 0.45 27.06
CA THR A 304 -28.38 0.32 28.43
C THR A 304 -29.70 1.07 28.67
N THR A 305 -30.25 1.75 27.66
CA THR A 305 -31.52 2.48 27.77
C THR A 305 -32.68 1.51 27.68
N ALA A 306 -33.63 1.58 28.63
CA ALA A 306 -34.81 0.72 28.66
C ALA A 306 -35.54 0.67 27.29
N PRO A 307 -35.86 -0.53 26.78
CA PRO A 307 -35.79 -1.85 27.42
C PRO A 307 -34.44 -2.57 27.33
N GLY A 308 -33.42 -1.92 26.77
CA GLY A 308 -32.14 -2.50 26.37
C GLY A 308 -32.13 -2.81 24.88
N THR A 309 -31.02 -2.54 24.20
CA THR A 309 -30.92 -2.68 22.74
C THR A 309 -29.59 -3.31 22.31
N ALA A 310 -29.53 -3.77 21.05
CA ALA A 310 -28.30 -4.25 20.46
C ALA A 310 -27.40 -3.06 20.09
N PRO A 311 -26.16 -2.98 20.61
CA PRO A 311 -25.25 -1.90 20.29
C PRO A 311 -24.70 -2.04 18.86
N VAL A 312 -24.44 -0.91 18.24
CA VAL A 312 -23.63 -0.78 17.03
C VAL A 312 -22.17 -0.63 17.45
N PRO A 313 -21.25 -1.45 16.89
CA PRO A 313 -19.83 -1.36 17.24
C PRO A 313 -19.18 -0.06 16.73
N THR A 314 -18.28 0.49 17.53
CA THR A 314 -17.27 1.43 17.04
C THR A 314 -16.24 0.64 16.25
N THR A 315 -15.88 1.10 15.05
CA THR A 315 -14.83 0.46 14.25
C THR A 315 -13.51 1.16 14.51
N VAL A 316 -12.50 0.38 14.91
CA VAL A 316 -11.08 0.80 14.94
C VAL A 316 -10.42 0.31 13.67
N THR A 317 -10.03 1.24 12.80
CA THR A 317 -9.41 0.94 11.52
C THR A 317 -7.90 1.15 11.62
N VAL A 318 -7.14 0.14 11.21
CA VAL A 318 -5.68 0.20 11.11
C VAL A 318 -5.30 0.17 9.64
N THR A 319 -4.56 1.18 9.20
CA THR A 319 -4.13 1.35 7.80
C THR A 319 -2.61 1.36 7.70
N ALA A 320 -2.09 1.11 6.49
CA ALA A 320 -0.70 1.32 6.13
C ALA A 320 -0.62 1.66 4.64
N ASP A 321 0.45 2.32 4.20
CA ASP A 321 0.60 2.77 2.80
C ASP A 321 0.68 1.58 1.81
N ASN A 322 1.22 0.45 2.27
CA ASN A 322 1.53 -0.73 1.46
C ASN A 322 0.81 -2.00 1.93
N ALA A 323 -0.26 -1.88 2.72
CA ALA A 323 -1.09 -3.00 3.17
C ALA A 323 -2.58 -2.66 3.04
N PRO A 324 -3.47 -3.66 2.85
CA PRO A 324 -4.91 -3.43 3.01
C PRO A 324 -5.21 -2.99 4.45
N SER A 325 -6.22 -2.12 4.61
CA SER A 325 -6.71 -1.76 5.95
C SER A 325 -7.35 -2.96 6.65
N THR A 326 -7.28 -2.96 7.96
CA THR A 326 -7.99 -3.94 8.80
C THR A 326 -8.85 -3.24 9.85
N ASP A 327 -10.03 -3.78 10.09
CA ASP A 327 -11.04 -3.21 10.97
C ASP A 327 -11.30 -4.14 12.14
N VAL A 328 -11.37 -3.57 13.34
CA VAL A 328 -11.73 -4.27 14.57
C VAL A 328 -12.97 -3.63 15.18
N ASN A 329 -13.99 -4.43 15.46
CA ASN A 329 -15.22 -3.98 16.08
C ASN A 329 -15.04 -3.88 17.59
N VAL A 330 -15.39 -2.74 18.17
CA VAL A 330 -15.28 -2.49 19.61
C VAL A 330 -16.66 -2.15 20.17
N LEU A 331 -17.02 -2.86 21.24
CA LEU A 331 -18.25 -2.65 21.99
C LEU A 331 -17.93 -2.27 23.43
N VAL A 332 -18.55 -1.20 23.93
CA VAL A 332 -18.52 -0.82 25.35
C VAL A 332 -19.89 -1.16 25.92
N LEU A 333 -19.93 -2.19 26.75
CA LEU A 333 -21.17 -2.80 27.23
C LEU A 333 -21.46 -2.40 28.67
N GLY A 334 -22.73 -2.15 28.95
CA GLY A 334 -23.29 -2.08 30.29
C GLY A 334 -24.49 -3.01 30.42
N TYR A 335 -25.05 -3.10 31.62
CA TYR A 335 -26.20 -3.96 31.86
C TYR A 335 -27.41 -3.57 31.00
N GLY A 336 -28.09 -4.57 30.44
CA GLY A 336 -29.19 -4.41 29.49
C GLY A 336 -28.78 -4.28 28.02
N CYS A 337 -27.49 -4.12 27.70
CA CYS A 337 -27.06 -4.21 26.31
C CYS A 337 -27.29 -5.63 25.78
N ILE A 338 -27.84 -5.77 24.57
CA ILE A 338 -28.02 -7.08 23.93
C ILE A 338 -26.69 -7.49 23.29
N TYR A 339 -26.09 -8.57 23.78
CA TYR A 339 -24.81 -9.09 23.32
C TYR A 339 -24.84 -10.61 23.26
N GLN A 340 -24.30 -11.19 22.18
CA GLN A 340 -24.27 -12.65 21.94
C GLN A 340 -25.61 -13.35 22.27
N GLY A 341 -26.71 -12.76 21.78
CA GLY A 341 -28.03 -13.37 21.84
C GLY A 341 -28.87 -13.05 23.08
N GLY A 342 -28.38 -12.25 24.03
CA GLY A 342 -29.16 -11.93 25.23
C GLY A 342 -28.81 -10.60 25.91
N PHE A 343 -29.60 -10.23 26.91
CA PHE A 343 -29.39 -9.04 27.73
C PHE A 343 -28.26 -9.26 28.73
N LEU A 344 -27.19 -8.48 28.65
CA LEU A 344 -26.06 -8.53 29.58
C LEU A 344 -26.53 -8.21 31.00
N PHE A 345 -26.36 -9.14 31.94
CA PHE A 345 -26.70 -8.89 33.35
C PHE A 345 -25.54 -9.14 34.31
N SER A 346 -24.48 -9.82 33.87
CA SER A 346 -23.27 -10.06 34.67
C SER A 346 -22.03 -9.88 33.81
N VAL A 347 -20.98 -9.27 34.38
CA VAL A 347 -19.69 -9.05 33.73
C VAL A 347 -18.59 -9.80 34.50
N ASP A 348 -17.67 -10.40 33.77
CA ASP A 348 -16.42 -10.96 34.28
C ASP A 348 -15.24 -10.27 33.59
N ASN A 349 -14.38 -9.63 34.39
CA ASN A 349 -13.21 -8.91 33.93
C ASN A 349 -11.90 -9.71 34.09
N ALA A 350 -11.95 -10.97 34.53
CA ALA A 350 -10.77 -11.82 34.74
C ALA A 350 -10.13 -12.33 33.43
N THR A 351 -10.77 -12.11 32.29
CA THR A 351 -10.24 -12.47 30.98
C THR A 351 -8.94 -11.71 30.66
N PRO A 352 -8.02 -12.30 29.87
CA PRO A 352 -6.83 -11.59 29.42
C PRO A 352 -7.17 -10.26 28.76
N SER A 353 -6.34 -9.23 28.95
CA SER A 353 -6.60 -7.89 28.39
C SER A 353 -6.63 -7.84 26.86
N THR A 354 -6.15 -8.87 26.17
CA THR A 354 -6.22 -9.04 24.71
C THR A 354 -7.49 -9.74 24.23
N GLN A 355 -8.41 -10.08 25.13
CA GLN A 355 -9.71 -10.71 24.84
C GLN A 355 -10.85 -9.82 25.36
N SER A 356 -12.08 -10.09 24.95
CA SER A 356 -13.23 -9.35 25.48
C SER A 356 -13.44 -9.67 26.96
N ILE A 357 -14.30 -8.92 27.64
CA ILE A 357 -14.88 -9.35 28.91
C ILE A 357 -15.58 -10.71 28.77
N GLY A 358 -15.70 -11.46 29.86
CA GLY A 358 -16.65 -12.56 29.99
C GLY A 358 -17.91 -12.11 30.72
N GLY A 359 -18.82 -13.05 30.99
CA GLY A 359 -20.03 -12.78 31.77
C GLY A 359 -21.22 -13.62 31.34
N LYS A 360 -22.42 -13.17 31.70
CA LYS A 360 -23.67 -13.87 31.42
C LYS A 360 -24.73 -12.94 30.83
N VAL A 361 -25.56 -13.50 29.94
CA VAL A 361 -26.68 -12.84 29.29
C VAL A 361 -27.98 -13.60 29.53
N ALA A 362 -29.09 -12.87 29.60
CA ALA A 362 -30.44 -13.40 29.72
C ALA A 362 -31.12 -13.51 28.36
N ALA A 363 -31.96 -14.52 28.16
CA ALA A 363 -32.74 -14.67 26.94
C ALA A 363 -33.59 -13.43 26.65
N LEU A 364 -33.92 -13.19 25.38
CA LEU A 364 -34.63 -11.97 24.99
C LEU A 364 -36.10 -11.97 25.42
N THR A 365 -36.69 -13.16 25.58
CA THR A 365 -38.05 -13.37 26.06
C THR A 365 -38.09 -14.47 27.12
N ASP A 366 -39.18 -14.54 27.89
CA ASP A 366 -39.46 -15.70 28.74
C ASP A 366 -39.62 -16.94 27.85
N GLU A 367 -39.38 -18.12 28.41
CA GLU A 367 -39.66 -19.35 27.69
C GLU A 367 -41.16 -19.57 27.52
N GLU A 368 -41.53 -20.13 26.38
CA GLU A 368 -42.91 -20.52 26.05
C GLU A 368 -42.96 -22.05 25.89
N GLU A 369 -43.81 -22.72 26.66
CA GLU A 369 -44.05 -24.16 26.50
C GLU A 369 -44.88 -24.43 25.24
N SER A 370 -45.85 -23.55 24.99
CA SER A 370 -46.66 -23.49 23.79
C SER A 370 -47.00 -22.02 23.49
N PRO A 371 -47.52 -21.68 22.29
CA PRO A 371 -47.77 -20.29 21.94
C PRO A 371 -48.62 -19.55 22.98
N ALA A 372 -48.03 -18.52 23.59
CA ALA A 372 -48.60 -17.72 24.69
C ALA A 372 -48.78 -18.45 26.05
N ASP A 373 -48.18 -19.62 26.23
CA ASP A 373 -48.10 -20.32 27.51
C ASP A 373 -46.68 -20.25 28.07
N PHE A 374 -46.51 -19.48 29.15
CA PHE A 374 -45.21 -19.10 29.71
C PHE A 374 -44.87 -19.83 31.02
N PHE A 375 -45.67 -20.82 31.40
CA PHE A 375 -45.59 -21.41 32.72
C PHE A 375 -45.08 -22.84 32.66
N PHE A 376 -44.16 -23.18 33.56
CA PHE A 376 -43.53 -24.48 33.63
C PHE A 376 -43.56 -24.99 35.07
N GLN A 377 -43.78 -26.29 35.23
CA GLN A 377 -43.48 -26.98 36.47
C GLN A 377 -41.97 -27.09 36.65
N TRP A 378 -41.51 -26.94 37.90
CA TRP A 378 -40.11 -27.17 38.23
C TRP A 378 -39.76 -28.66 38.13
N ALA A 379 -40.64 -29.53 38.64
CA ALA A 379 -40.53 -30.98 38.47
C ALA A 379 -41.88 -31.70 38.41
N THR A 380 -41.91 -32.81 37.68
CA THR A 380 -42.99 -33.81 37.70
C THR A 380 -42.68 -35.00 38.62
N LEU A 381 -41.41 -35.14 39.05
CA LEU A 381 -40.94 -36.07 40.06
C LEU A 381 -40.42 -35.29 41.28
N PHE A 382 -40.90 -35.63 42.47
CA PHE A 382 -40.54 -34.94 43.71
C PHE A 382 -39.46 -35.72 44.46
N ASP A 383 -38.22 -35.55 44.03
CA ASP A 383 -37.02 -36.10 44.65
C ASP A 383 -36.05 -34.98 45.05
N ASN A 384 -34.99 -35.36 45.76
CA ASN A 384 -33.87 -34.47 46.09
C ASN A 384 -32.82 -34.64 44.98
N THR A 385 -32.63 -33.61 44.16
CA THR A 385 -31.83 -33.66 42.94
C THR A 385 -30.38 -33.20 43.12
N ALA A 386 -30.05 -32.69 44.31
CA ALA A 386 -28.78 -32.05 44.63
C ALA A 386 -28.50 -30.80 43.78
N ALA A 387 -29.52 -30.20 43.16
CA ALA A 387 -29.45 -28.92 42.46
C ALA A 387 -29.43 -27.76 43.47
N ASP A 388 -28.47 -27.77 44.38
CA ASP A 388 -28.44 -26.93 45.59
C ASP A 388 -27.64 -25.62 45.41
N SER A 389 -26.96 -25.43 44.26
CA SER A 389 -26.10 -24.27 44.09
C SER A 389 -26.93 -22.99 44.03
N ILE A 390 -26.58 -22.01 44.86
CA ILE A 390 -27.26 -20.71 44.83
C ILE A 390 -26.69 -19.76 43.77
N THR A 391 -25.49 -20.03 43.24
CA THR A 391 -24.76 -19.14 42.29
C THR A 391 -24.42 -19.78 40.94
N ASP A 392 -24.59 -21.09 40.78
CA ASP A 392 -24.22 -21.82 39.57
C ASP A 392 -25.41 -22.57 38.99
N GLY A 393 -26.24 -21.83 38.23
CA GLY A 393 -27.41 -22.39 37.58
C GLY A 393 -27.08 -23.40 36.51
N LEU A 394 -25.88 -23.35 35.91
CA LEU A 394 -25.47 -24.33 34.90
C LEU A 394 -25.27 -25.70 35.54
N SER A 395 -24.55 -25.76 36.67
CA SER A 395 -24.37 -27.00 37.42
C SER A 395 -25.71 -27.57 37.91
N ASN A 396 -26.60 -26.73 38.43
CA ASN A 396 -27.95 -27.16 38.81
C ASN A 396 -28.73 -27.70 37.61
N THR A 397 -28.76 -26.97 36.50
CA THR A 397 -29.50 -27.39 35.29
C THR A 397 -28.97 -28.73 34.76
N ASN A 398 -27.66 -28.98 34.85
CA ASN A 398 -27.06 -30.27 34.49
C ASN A 398 -27.52 -31.40 35.45
N ALA A 399 -27.64 -31.13 36.76
CA ALA A 399 -28.17 -32.12 37.70
C ALA A 399 -29.63 -32.48 37.38
N LEU A 400 -30.41 -31.50 36.92
CA LEU A 400 -31.81 -31.64 36.50
C LEU A 400 -31.98 -32.28 35.11
N GLU A 401 -30.92 -32.84 34.50
CA GLU A 401 -31.06 -33.66 33.28
C GLU A 401 -31.45 -35.11 33.59
N THR A 402 -31.31 -35.53 34.86
CA THR A 402 -31.53 -36.92 35.27
C THR A 402 -32.53 -37.01 36.41
N PRO A 403 -33.60 -37.82 36.28
CA PRO A 403 -34.01 -38.56 35.08
C PRO A 403 -34.60 -37.66 33.99
N VAL A 404 -34.33 -38.02 32.73
CA VAL A 404 -34.76 -37.26 31.55
C VAL A 404 -36.27 -37.04 31.55
N GLY A 405 -36.68 -35.80 31.30
CA GLY A 405 -38.09 -35.40 31.16
C GLY A 405 -38.85 -35.18 32.47
N GLN A 406 -38.18 -35.20 33.63
CA GLN A 406 -38.84 -34.94 34.92
C GLN A 406 -38.75 -33.48 35.41
N TYR A 407 -38.01 -32.61 34.72
CA TYR A 407 -37.79 -31.22 35.14
C TYR A 407 -38.08 -30.24 34.00
N PRO A 408 -39.36 -29.96 33.69
CA PRO A 408 -39.75 -29.20 32.51
C PRO A 408 -39.11 -27.81 32.41
N ALA A 409 -39.06 -27.05 33.51
CA ALA A 409 -38.45 -25.72 33.54
C ALA A 409 -36.96 -25.72 33.14
N ALA A 410 -36.18 -26.64 33.70
CA ALA A 410 -34.75 -26.78 33.36
C ALA A 410 -34.56 -27.29 31.93
N GLN A 411 -35.38 -28.25 31.51
CA GLN A 411 -35.35 -28.82 30.17
C GLN A 411 -35.71 -27.79 29.08
N ALA A 412 -36.63 -26.86 29.36
CA ALA A 412 -36.97 -25.76 28.46
C ALA A 412 -35.73 -24.93 28.12
N CYS A 413 -34.91 -24.59 29.13
CA CYS A 413 -33.64 -23.90 28.89
C CYS A 413 -32.64 -24.75 28.14
N ARG A 414 -32.47 -26.03 28.47
CA ARG A 414 -31.52 -26.91 27.77
C ARG A 414 -31.88 -27.15 26.31
N ASN A 415 -33.17 -27.14 25.98
CA ASN A 415 -33.65 -27.33 24.61
C ASN A 415 -33.67 -26.03 23.81
N LYS A 416 -33.45 -24.88 24.46
CA LYS A 416 -33.53 -23.58 23.81
C LYS A 416 -32.44 -23.45 22.75
N SER A 417 -32.88 -23.05 21.55
CA SER A 417 -32.01 -22.65 20.44
C SER A 417 -32.46 -21.29 19.94
N GLU A 418 -31.78 -20.22 20.37
CA GLU A 418 -32.15 -18.85 20.05
C GLU A 418 -30.92 -18.05 19.61
N GLN A 419 -31.08 -17.19 18.59
CA GLN A 419 -30.01 -16.36 18.02
C GLN A 419 -28.74 -17.15 17.59
N GLY A 420 -28.89 -18.44 17.27
CA GLY A 420 -27.79 -19.33 16.88
C GLY A 420 -27.06 -20.00 18.05
N PHE A 421 -27.62 -19.95 19.25
CA PHE A 421 -26.99 -20.45 20.47
C PHE A 421 -27.84 -21.50 21.19
N THR A 422 -27.18 -22.53 21.74
CA THR A 422 -27.81 -23.74 22.30
C THR A 422 -27.32 -24.11 23.70
N ASP A 423 -26.50 -23.27 24.33
CA ASP A 423 -25.88 -23.50 25.64
C ASP A 423 -26.59 -22.72 26.75
N TRP A 424 -27.91 -22.63 26.64
CA TRP A 424 -28.79 -21.99 27.61
C TRP A 424 -29.03 -22.90 28.82
N PHE A 425 -29.16 -22.28 29.99
CA PHE A 425 -29.44 -22.95 31.25
C PHE A 425 -30.36 -22.11 32.13
N MET A 426 -30.93 -22.74 33.14
CA MET A 426 -31.84 -22.10 34.08
C MET A 426 -31.03 -21.44 35.22
N PRO A 427 -31.24 -20.15 35.50
CA PRO A 427 -30.43 -19.41 36.47
C PRO A 427 -30.62 -19.95 37.89
N ALA A 428 -29.54 -20.02 38.67
CA ALA A 428 -29.63 -20.26 40.11
C ALA A 428 -30.29 -19.07 40.83
N ILE A 429 -30.75 -19.27 42.06
CA ILE A 429 -31.54 -18.25 42.79
C ILE A 429 -30.81 -16.90 42.89
N CYS A 430 -29.48 -16.89 43.05
CA CYS A 430 -28.71 -15.64 43.12
C CYS A 430 -28.34 -15.05 41.75
N GLU A 431 -28.48 -15.81 40.66
CA GLU A 431 -28.44 -15.26 39.31
C GLU A 431 -29.79 -14.68 38.91
N LEU A 432 -30.88 -15.23 39.47
CA LEU A 432 -32.25 -14.78 39.26
C LEU A 432 -32.58 -13.52 40.06
N GLY A 433 -32.20 -13.45 41.33
CA GLY A 433 -32.51 -12.32 42.17
C GLY A 433 -31.81 -12.33 43.52
N ARG A 434 -32.22 -11.41 44.39
CA ARG A 434 -31.78 -11.37 45.78
C ARG A 434 -32.88 -10.83 46.67
N TYR A 435 -32.87 -11.25 47.93
CA TYR A 435 -33.83 -10.82 48.93
C TYR A 435 -33.75 -9.32 49.18
N SER A 436 -34.84 -8.60 48.93
CA SER A 436 -34.98 -7.15 49.14
C SER A 436 -35.65 -6.78 50.47
N ASN A 437 -35.72 -7.73 51.42
CA ASN A 437 -36.46 -7.60 52.69
C ASN A 437 -37.95 -7.23 52.59
N PRO A 438 -38.73 -7.78 51.65
CA PRO A 438 -40.18 -7.62 51.65
C PRO A 438 -40.83 -8.46 52.77
N PRO A 439 -41.99 -8.05 53.30
CA PRO A 439 -42.74 -8.86 54.25
C PRO A 439 -43.06 -10.24 53.68
N GLY A 440 -42.72 -11.30 54.43
CA GLY A 440 -43.13 -12.67 54.12
C GLY A 440 -42.24 -13.48 53.17
N GLY A 441 -41.03 -13.00 52.83
CA GLY A 441 -40.06 -13.80 52.05
C GLY A 441 -38.93 -14.40 52.89
N THR A 442 -38.20 -15.34 52.28
CA THR A 442 -37.04 -16.05 52.84
C THR A 442 -35.77 -15.63 52.11
N ASP A 443 -34.70 -15.29 52.84
CA ASP A 443 -33.41 -14.91 52.26
C ASP A 443 -32.61 -16.16 51.82
N ALA A 444 -32.33 -16.27 50.52
CA ALA A 444 -31.53 -17.34 49.95
C ALA A 444 -30.01 -17.19 50.20
N GLY A 445 -29.57 -16.05 50.76
CA GLY A 445 -28.16 -15.80 51.08
C GLY A 445 -27.34 -15.24 49.91
N CYS A 446 -28.00 -14.56 48.96
CA CYS A 446 -27.35 -14.07 47.74
C CYS A 446 -26.44 -12.85 47.91
N GLY A 447 -26.38 -12.29 49.12
CA GLY A 447 -25.64 -11.07 49.41
C GLY A 447 -26.29 -9.82 48.79
N THR A 448 -25.56 -8.70 48.81
CA THR A 448 -26.11 -7.37 48.48
C THR A 448 -25.49 -6.71 47.24
N THR A 449 -24.49 -7.34 46.62
CA THR A 449 -23.72 -6.74 45.51
C THR A 449 -23.67 -7.57 44.26
N ASN A 450 -24.14 -8.82 44.28
CA ASN A 450 -24.08 -9.70 43.12
C ASN A 450 -25.08 -9.28 42.04
N PRO A 451 -24.64 -9.12 40.78
CA PRO A 451 -25.53 -8.88 39.65
C PRO A 451 -26.49 -10.06 39.43
N ASN A 452 -27.76 -9.75 39.11
CA ASN A 452 -28.81 -10.75 38.93
C ASN A 452 -29.95 -10.20 38.05
N LEU A 453 -30.76 -11.07 37.48
CA LEU A 453 -31.84 -10.72 36.56
C LEU A 453 -32.82 -9.69 37.16
N TYR A 454 -33.21 -9.87 38.42
CA TYR A 454 -34.18 -9.00 39.09
C TYR A 454 -33.66 -7.56 39.30
N THR A 455 -32.59 -7.38 40.07
CA THR A 455 -32.11 -6.02 40.43
C THR A 455 -31.26 -5.37 39.34
N THR A 456 -30.61 -6.16 38.48
CA THR A 456 -29.78 -5.60 37.42
C THR A 456 -30.63 -5.22 36.21
N LEU A 457 -31.58 -6.07 35.81
CA LEU A 457 -32.40 -5.81 34.62
C LEU A 457 -33.81 -5.32 34.96
N HIS A 458 -34.62 -6.14 35.64
CA HIS A 458 -36.05 -5.87 35.78
C HIS A 458 -36.36 -4.56 36.52
N THR A 459 -35.73 -4.30 37.66
CA THR A 459 -35.98 -3.06 38.42
C THR A 459 -35.53 -1.79 37.69
N ASN A 460 -34.69 -1.93 36.66
CA ASN A 460 -34.25 -0.83 35.80
C ASN A 460 -35.05 -0.74 34.49
N GLY A 461 -36.14 -1.51 34.35
CA GLY A 461 -36.97 -1.54 33.14
C GLY A 461 -36.29 -2.20 31.94
N LEU A 462 -35.25 -3.02 32.17
CA LEU A 462 -34.50 -3.72 31.13
C LEU A 462 -34.96 -5.18 31.01
N GLY A 463 -34.78 -5.78 29.83
CA GLY A 463 -34.98 -7.21 29.59
C GLY A 463 -36.43 -7.68 29.44
N GLY A 464 -37.41 -6.78 29.60
CA GLY A 464 -38.82 -7.06 29.29
C GLY A 464 -39.46 -8.15 30.15
N PHE A 465 -39.05 -8.30 31.41
CA PHE A 465 -39.59 -9.30 32.33
C PHE A 465 -41.03 -8.94 32.74
N ALA A 466 -41.91 -9.95 32.76
CA ALA A 466 -43.22 -9.85 33.40
C ALA A 466 -43.08 -9.71 34.92
N GLY A 467 -43.99 -8.96 35.56
CA GLY A 467 -44.08 -8.84 37.02
C GLY A 467 -44.75 -10.07 37.65
N ASP A 468 -44.08 -11.21 37.61
CA ASP A 468 -44.62 -12.53 37.96
C ASP A 468 -43.64 -13.35 38.82
N PHE A 469 -43.98 -14.60 39.11
CA PHE A 469 -43.12 -15.56 39.78
C PHE A 469 -42.22 -16.28 38.76
N TYR A 470 -40.92 -16.37 39.06
CA TYR A 470 -39.94 -17.04 38.23
C TYR A 470 -39.26 -18.16 39.00
N TRP A 471 -39.14 -19.32 38.36
CA TRP A 471 -38.35 -20.40 38.91
C TRP A 471 -36.86 -20.12 38.79
N SER A 472 -36.11 -20.47 39.83
CA SER A 472 -34.67 -20.71 39.74
C SER A 472 -34.38 -22.21 39.60
N SER A 473 -33.17 -22.56 39.19
CA SER A 473 -32.71 -23.96 39.16
C SER A 473 -32.34 -24.51 40.55
N THR A 474 -32.38 -23.69 41.60
CA THR A 474 -31.92 -24.06 42.94
C THR A 474 -33.04 -24.74 43.75
N GLU A 475 -32.76 -25.91 44.33
CA GLU A 475 -33.64 -26.58 45.29
C GLU A 475 -33.75 -25.82 46.62
N PHE A 476 -34.92 -25.88 47.25
CA PHE A 476 -35.14 -25.22 48.53
C PHE A 476 -34.67 -26.12 49.68
N SER A 477 -33.58 -25.75 50.34
CA SER A 477 -32.91 -26.57 51.37
C SER A 477 -33.78 -26.90 52.60
N GLY A 478 -34.84 -26.12 52.87
CA GLY A 478 -35.77 -26.44 53.96
C GLY A 478 -36.67 -27.65 53.69
N PHE A 479 -37.00 -27.90 52.41
CA PHE A 479 -37.86 -29.00 51.95
C PHE A 479 -37.45 -29.43 50.52
N PRO A 480 -36.25 -29.98 50.32
CA PRO A 480 -35.66 -30.15 48.99
C PRO A 480 -36.42 -31.12 48.09
N THR A 481 -37.15 -32.08 48.66
CA THR A 481 -37.97 -33.01 47.87
C THR A 481 -39.16 -32.34 47.18
N ASP A 482 -39.76 -31.35 47.83
CA ASP A 482 -41.06 -30.80 47.44
C ASP A 482 -40.99 -29.35 46.95
N PHE A 483 -39.94 -28.61 47.32
CA PHE A 483 -39.83 -27.18 47.09
C PHE A 483 -38.55 -26.81 46.32
N ALA A 484 -38.69 -25.78 45.48
CA ALA A 484 -37.58 -25.10 44.80
C ALA A 484 -37.64 -23.60 45.06
N TRP A 485 -36.50 -22.92 44.90
CA TRP A 485 -36.44 -21.46 45.06
C TRP A 485 -37.08 -20.75 43.88
N LEU A 486 -37.89 -19.74 44.19
CA LEU A 486 -38.45 -18.80 43.24
C LEU A 486 -38.07 -17.35 43.59
N GLN A 487 -38.13 -16.49 42.58
CA GLN A 487 -38.03 -15.04 42.71
C GLN A 487 -39.30 -14.40 42.17
N VAL A 488 -39.90 -13.52 42.96
CA VAL A 488 -41.07 -12.74 42.55
C VAL A 488 -40.60 -11.40 41.97
N PHE A 489 -40.86 -11.16 40.69
CA PHE A 489 -40.41 -9.95 40.00
C PHE A 489 -41.33 -8.76 40.30
N SER A 490 -42.58 -8.95 40.71
CA SER A 490 -43.45 -7.84 41.12
C SER A 490 -43.11 -7.23 42.48
N SER A 491 -42.43 -7.96 43.37
CA SER A 491 -42.22 -7.55 44.77
C SER A 491 -40.79 -7.71 45.29
N GLY A 492 -39.93 -8.48 44.60
CA GLY A 492 -38.58 -8.79 45.04
C GLY A 492 -38.50 -9.90 46.09
N VAL A 493 -39.63 -10.55 46.42
CA VAL A 493 -39.68 -11.69 47.35
C VAL A 493 -38.88 -12.86 46.79
N GLN A 494 -38.06 -13.47 47.64
CA GLN A 494 -37.53 -14.82 47.45
C GLN A 494 -38.27 -15.75 48.39
N ASP A 495 -38.62 -16.95 47.94
CA ASP A 495 -39.20 -17.97 48.80
C ASP A 495 -39.09 -19.37 48.19
N GLY A 496 -39.44 -20.40 48.98
CA GLY A 496 -39.67 -21.74 48.47
C GLY A 496 -41.08 -21.88 47.88
N GLY A 497 -41.18 -22.40 46.65
CA GLY A 497 -42.46 -22.80 46.03
C GLY A 497 -42.53 -24.30 45.80
N SER A 498 -43.74 -24.86 45.82
CA SER A 498 -43.99 -26.27 45.49
C SER A 498 -43.58 -26.56 44.05
N LYS A 499 -42.79 -27.62 43.82
CA LYS A 499 -42.18 -27.94 42.51
C LYS A 499 -43.19 -28.17 41.37
N ASN A 500 -44.45 -28.41 41.67
CA ASN A 500 -45.53 -28.57 40.68
C ASN A 500 -46.31 -27.29 40.36
N PHE A 501 -45.91 -26.13 40.90
CA PHE A 501 -46.50 -24.87 40.47
C PHE A 501 -46.00 -24.47 39.09
N ASP A 502 -46.91 -23.92 38.29
CA ASP A 502 -46.63 -23.42 36.95
C ASP A 502 -46.15 -21.97 37.07
N LEU A 503 -44.84 -21.73 36.96
CA LEU A 503 -44.21 -20.40 37.05
C LEU A 503 -43.36 -20.11 35.82
N ARG A 504 -42.97 -18.84 35.63
CA ARG A 504 -42.18 -18.41 34.48
C ARG A 504 -40.72 -18.88 34.57
N VAL A 505 -40.09 -18.99 33.41
CA VAL A 505 -38.66 -19.29 33.27
C VAL A 505 -38.03 -18.29 32.32
N ARG A 506 -36.89 -17.71 32.73
CA ARG A 506 -36.01 -16.96 31.83
C ARG A 506 -34.65 -17.62 31.82
N CYS A 507 -34.27 -18.16 30.67
CA CYS A 507 -32.98 -18.82 30.53
C CYS A 507 -31.84 -17.80 30.47
N VAL A 508 -30.67 -18.23 30.93
CA VAL A 508 -29.43 -17.46 30.87
C VAL A 508 -28.34 -18.31 30.22
N ARG A 509 -27.25 -17.66 29.86
CA ARG A 509 -26.04 -18.36 29.40
C ARG A 509 -24.79 -17.54 29.68
N ALA A 510 -23.64 -18.19 29.69
CA ALA A 510 -22.36 -17.51 29.61
C ALA A 510 -22.06 -17.12 28.16
N PHE A 511 -21.52 -15.93 27.92
CA PHE A 511 -21.07 -15.52 26.59
C PHE A 511 -19.55 -15.69 26.45
N THR A 512 -19.08 -15.82 25.21
CA THR A 512 -17.68 -16.16 24.92
C THR A 512 -16.83 -14.88 24.76
N PRO A 513 -15.73 -14.71 25.50
CA PRO A 513 -14.81 -13.56 25.37
C PRO A 513 -14.12 -13.40 24.02
#